data_AF-F7YBS4-F1
#
_entry.id   AF-F7YBS4-F1
#
_cell.length_a   1.000
_cell.length_b   1.000
_cell.length_c   1.000
_cell.angle_alpha   90.00
_cell.angle_beta   90.00
_cell.angle_gamma   90.00
#
_symmetry.space_group_name_H-M   'P 1'
#
loop_
_entity.id
_entity.type
_entity.pdbx_description
1 polymer ?
#
loop_
_entity_poly.entity_id
_entity_poly.type
_entity_poly.pdbx_seq_one_letter_code
_entity_poly.pdbx_strand_id
1 'polypeptide(L)'
;MSRFLVSTSVAVLLAAAPAFAADDTPLPPPNAKKLSDILAKVEQRDGFRYVKEVDWDDGAYTVTYYTADKAKVEITYDPVTAEPK
;
A
#
# COMPACT_ATOMS: atom_id res chain seq x y z
N MET A 1 41.33 31.04 -41.95
CA MET A 1 41.19 30.00 -40.90
C MET A 1 40.00 30.35 -40.01
N SER A 2 39.40 29.33 -39.40
CA SER A 2 38.24 29.36 -38.48
C SER A 2 36.88 29.42 -39.18
N ARG A 3 36.07 28.34 -39.32
CA ARG A 3 35.63 27.22 -38.46
C ARG A 3 34.17 27.45 -38.00
N PHE A 4 33.30 26.59 -38.51
CA PHE A 4 32.13 25.99 -37.86
C PHE A 4 31.11 26.91 -37.16
N LEU A 5 29.98 27.14 -37.84
CA LEU A 5 28.69 27.57 -37.32
C LEU A 5 27.68 26.82 -38.22
N VAL A 6 26.67 26.06 -37.80
CA VAL A 6 25.98 25.87 -36.53
C VAL A 6 25.37 24.46 -36.63
N SER A 7 25.53 23.64 -35.62
CA SER A 7 24.61 22.52 -35.38
C SER A 7 24.48 22.37 -33.88
N THR A 8 23.32 21.91 -33.43
CA THR A 8 22.93 21.59 -32.04
C THR A 8 22.08 22.66 -31.34
N SER A 9 20.77 22.64 -31.60
CA SER A 9 19.79 23.24 -30.69
C SER A 9 18.48 22.44 -30.64
N VAL A 10 18.52 21.17 -30.22
CA VAL A 10 17.35 20.45 -29.66
C VAL A 10 17.85 19.41 -28.65
N ALA A 11 18.09 19.78 -27.39
CA ALA A 11 18.47 18.78 -26.38
C ALA A 11 18.13 19.11 -24.92
N VAL A 12 17.41 20.20 -24.61
CA VAL A 12 17.19 20.58 -23.20
C VAL A 12 15.73 20.97 -22.96
N LEU A 13 14.83 19.99 -22.91
CA LEU A 13 13.46 20.20 -22.44
C LEU A 13 12.88 19.03 -21.63
N LEU A 14 13.64 17.96 -21.36
CA LEU A 14 13.15 16.78 -20.62
C LEU A 14 13.62 16.64 -19.16
N ALA A 15 14.35 17.61 -18.60
CA ALA A 15 15.05 17.40 -17.33
C ALA A 15 14.36 17.93 -16.06
N ALA A 16 13.11 18.42 -16.09
CA ALA A 16 12.54 19.13 -14.93
C ALA A 16 11.04 18.91 -14.66
N ALA A 17 10.49 17.73 -14.98
CA ALA A 17 9.19 17.37 -14.40
C ALA A 17 9.45 16.70 -13.02
N PRO A 18 9.04 17.31 -11.90
CA PRO A 18 9.01 16.60 -10.63
C PRO A 18 8.08 15.39 -10.79
N ALA A 19 8.60 14.19 -10.57
CA ALA A 19 7.82 12.97 -10.50
C ALA A 19 7.03 12.97 -9.19
N PHE A 20 5.84 13.59 -9.18
CA PHE A 20 4.87 13.40 -8.11
C PHE A 20 4.25 12.01 -8.27
N ALA A 21 4.89 11.02 -7.65
CA ALA A 21 4.35 9.68 -7.46
C ALA A 21 4.28 9.35 -5.96
N ALA A 22 3.95 10.36 -5.13
CA ALA A 22 3.61 10.11 -3.74
C ALA A 22 2.15 9.66 -3.70
N ASP A 23 1.92 8.50 -3.13
CA ASP A 23 0.59 7.99 -2.85
C ASP A 23 -0.04 8.88 -1.77
N ASP A 24 -1.18 9.50 -2.06
CA ASP A 24 -1.90 10.40 -1.15
C ASP A 24 -2.63 9.62 -0.02
N THR A 25 -2.52 8.29 0.00
CA THR A 25 -3.05 7.48 1.09
C THR A 25 -2.39 7.86 2.43
N PRO A 26 -3.18 8.17 3.47
CA PRO A 26 -2.64 8.49 4.79
C PRO A 26 -1.73 7.37 5.28
N LEU A 27 -0.57 7.68 5.87
CA LEU A 27 0.27 6.62 6.43
C LEU A 27 -0.34 6.07 7.74
N PRO A 28 -0.15 4.78 8.05
CA PRO A 28 -0.43 4.26 9.39
C PRO A 28 0.29 5.06 10.48
N PRO A 29 -0.31 5.26 11.66
CA PRO A 29 0.30 6.04 12.72
C PRO A 29 1.63 5.40 13.18
N PRO A 30 2.60 6.17 13.70
CA PRO A 30 3.93 5.64 14.03
C PRO A 30 3.96 4.49 15.05
N ASN A 31 2.92 4.39 15.88
CA ASN A 31 2.73 3.34 16.88
C ASN A 31 1.85 2.18 16.39
N ALA A 32 1.48 2.16 15.10
CA ALA A 32 0.77 1.04 14.50
C ALA A 32 1.58 -0.26 14.61
N LYS A 33 0.89 -1.37 14.83
CA LYS A 33 1.42 -2.72 14.65
C LYS A 33 1.74 -2.94 13.18
N LYS A 34 2.67 -3.86 12.92
CA LYS A 34 2.95 -4.27 11.55
C LYS A 34 1.73 -4.99 11.00
N LEU A 35 1.44 -4.80 9.71
CA LEU A 35 0.38 -5.57 9.05
C LEU A 35 0.58 -7.08 9.23
N SER A 36 1.82 -7.57 9.23
CA SER A 36 2.14 -8.98 9.50
C SER A 36 1.61 -9.47 10.85
N ASP A 37 1.54 -8.61 11.87
CA ASP A 37 1.06 -9.01 13.20
C ASP A 37 -0.46 -9.18 13.21
N ILE A 38 -1.18 -8.34 12.44
CA ILE A 38 -2.63 -8.46 12.23
C ILE A 38 -2.94 -9.73 11.42
N LEU A 39 -2.18 -9.96 10.33
CA LEU A 39 -2.35 -11.16 9.51
C LEU A 39 -2.09 -12.44 10.30
N ALA A 40 -1.07 -12.47 11.15
CA ALA A 40 -0.81 -13.62 12.02
C ALA A 40 -2.01 -13.94 12.94
N LYS A 41 -2.74 -12.93 13.43
CA LYS A 41 -3.99 -13.16 14.20
C LYS A 41 -5.12 -13.69 13.30
N VAL A 42 -5.28 -13.16 12.09
CA VAL A 42 -6.29 -13.61 11.13
C VAL A 42 -6.07 -15.08 10.76
N GLU A 43 -4.82 -15.47 10.50
CA GLU A 43 -4.44 -16.83 10.12
C GLU A 43 -4.70 -17.87 11.23
N GLN A 44 -4.75 -17.43 12.49
CA GLN A 44 -5.08 -18.29 13.64
C GLN A 44 -6.58 -18.48 13.88
N ARG A 45 -7.45 -17.81 13.11
CA ARG A 45 -8.90 -17.92 13.30
C ARG A 45 -9.46 -19.22 12.79
N ASP A 46 -10.50 -19.67 13.48
CA ASP A 46 -11.21 -20.90 13.13
C ASP A 46 -11.69 -20.88 11.69
N GLY A 47 -11.38 -21.96 10.99
CA GLY A 47 -11.78 -22.15 9.59
C GLY A 47 -11.03 -21.28 8.60
N PHE A 48 -10.04 -20.46 8.99
CA PHE A 48 -9.23 -19.67 8.07
C PHE A 48 -8.65 -20.54 6.94
N ARG A 49 -8.71 -20.02 5.70
CA ARG A 49 -8.17 -20.69 4.52
C ARG A 49 -7.10 -19.85 3.82
N TYR A 50 -7.45 -18.63 3.42
CA TYR A 50 -6.52 -17.69 2.78
C TYR A 50 -7.04 -16.25 2.89
N VAL A 51 -6.10 -15.31 2.91
CA VAL A 51 -6.38 -13.87 2.77
C VAL A 51 -6.64 -13.56 1.31
N LYS A 52 -7.78 -12.91 1.03
CA LYS A 52 -8.13 -12.44 -0.31
C LYS A 52 -7.54 -11.06 -0.58
N GLU A 53 -7.66 -10.15 0.38
CA GLU A 53 -7.32 -8.73 0.22
C GLU A 53 -7.09 -8.08 1.59
N VAL A 54 -6.25 -7.05 1.59
CA VAL A 54 -6.04 -6.16 2.73
C VAL A 54 -6.10 -4.74 2.21
N ASP A 55 -7.05 -3.98 2.71
CA ASP A 55 -7.23 -2.57 2.38
C ASP A 55 -6.79 -1.69 3.54
N TRP A 56 -6.20 -0.54 3.22
CA TRP A 56 -5.88 0.51 4.17
C TRP A 56 -6.69 1.76 3.82
N ASP A 57 -7.62 2.11 4.70
CA ASP A 57 -8.60 3.18 4.52
C ASP A 57 -9.03 3.68 5.91
N ASP A 58 -9.39 4.96 6.02
CA ASP A 58 -9.96 5.57 7.23
C ASP A 58 -9.16 5.29 8.52
N GLY A 59 -7.84 5.17 8.37
CA GLY A 59 -6.90 4.89 9.45
C GLY A 59 -7.00 3.48 10.02
N ALA A 60 -7.50 2.51 9.25
CA ALA A 60 -7.67 1.12 9.67
C ALA A 60 -7.32 0.13 8.56
N TYR A 61 -7.05 -1.12 8.95
CA TYR A 61 -6.85 -2.23 8.02
C TYR A 61 -8.13 -3.04 7.89
N THR A 62 -8.68 -3.18 6.69
CA THR A 62 -9.77 -4.13 6.41
C THR A 62 -9.19 -5.39 5.80
N VAL A 63 -9.24 -6.50 6.53
CA VAL A 63 -8.77 -7.80 6.04
C VAL A 63 -9.96 -8.61 5.56
N THR A 64 -9.94 -8.94 4.27
CA THR A 64 -10.88 -9.88 3.67
C THR A 64 -10.22 -11.25 3.54
N TYR A 65 -10.84 -12.28 4.10
CA TYR A 65 -10.37 -13.67 4.01
C TYR A 65 -11.49 -14.65 3.72
N TYR A 66 -11.12 -15.84 3.27
CA TYR A 66 -12.06 -16.95 3.07
C TYR A 66 -11.81 -18.06 4.07
N THR A 67 -12.89 -18.77 4.40
CA THR A 67 -12.86 -19.95 5.26
C THR A 67 -12.97 -21.25 4.48
N ALA A 68 -12.76 -22.39 5.14
CA ALA A 68 -12.76 -23.72 4.53
C ALA A 68 -14.11 -24.10 3.87
N ASP A 69 -15.21 -23.59 4.42
CA ASP A 69 -16.58 -23.71 3.91
C ASP A 69 -16.92 -22.69 2.78
N LYS A 70 -15.92 -21.91 2.35
CA LYS A 70 -16.01 -20.87 1.30
C LYS A 70 -16.77 -19.62 1.72
N ALA A 71 -17.03 -19.39 3.00
CA ALA A 71 -17.56 -18.09 3.44
C ALA A 71 -16.52 -16.98 3.26
N LYS A 72 -16.98 -15.79 2.86
CA LYS A 72 -16.18 -14.55 2.83
C LYS A 72 -16.34 -13.87 4.19
N VAL A 73 -15.24 -13.54 4.84
CA VAL A 73 -15.22 -12.76 6.08
C VAL A 73 -14.42 -11.49 5.85
N GLU A 74 -14.95 -10.36 6.31
CA GLU A 74 -14.36 -9.04 6.15
C GLU A 74 -14.37 -8.35 7.51
N ILE A 75 -13.19 -8.02 8.02
CA ILE A 75 -13.03 -7.49 9.37
C ILE A 75 -12.04 -6.33 9.36
N THR A 76 -12.46 -5.21 9.93
CA THR A 76 -11.66 -4.00 10.11
C THR A 76 -10.92 -4.07 11.44
N TYR A 77 -9.63 -3.76 11.42
CA TYR A 77 -8.73 -3.81 12.56
C TYR A 77 -8.21 -2.42 12.89
N ASP A 78 -8.19 -2.11 14.17
CA ASP A 78 -7.48 -0.95 14.70
C ASP A 78 -5.96 -1.19 14.57
N PRO A 79 -5.21 -0.27 13.92
CA PRO A 79 -3.80 -0.50 13.64
C PRO A 79 -2.92 -0.43 14.88
N VAL A 80 -3.33 0.23 15.96
CA VAL A 80 -2.53 0.40 17.18
C VAL A 80 -2.67 -0.82 18.10
N THR A 81 -3.89 -1.33 18.23
CA THR A 81 -4.21 -2.47 19.11
C THR A 81 -4.15 -3.81 18.39
N ALA A 82 -4.27 -3.83 17.05
CA ALA A 82 -4.46 -5.02 16.24
C ALA A 82 -5.70 -5.84 16.66
N GLU A 83 -6.72 -5.18 17.22
CA GLU A 83 -8.00 -5.78 17.56
C GLU A 83 -9.08 -5.35 16.55
N PRO A 84 -10.14 -6.16 16.35
CA PRO A 84 -11.29 -5.73 15.55
C PRO A 84 -11.89 -4.43 16.07
N LYS A 85 -12.21 -3.51 15.16
CA LYS A 85 -12.84 -2.21 15.43
C LYS A 85 -14.36 -2.30 15.45
#